data_AF-A0A6M0F607-F1
#
_entry.id   AF-A0A6M0F607-F1
#
_cell.length_a   1.000
_cell.length_b   1.000
_cell.length_c   1.000
_cell.angle_alpha   90.00
_cell.angle_beta   90.00
_cell.angle_gamma   90.00
#
_symmetry.space_group_name_H-M   'P 1'
#
loop_
_entity.id
_entity.type
_entity.pdbx_description
1 polymer ?
#
loop_
_entity_poly.entity_id
_entity_poly.type
_entity_poly.pdbx_seq_one_letter_code
_entity_poly.pdbx_strand_id
1 'polypeptide(L)'
;MTTDQQGLTWKDALADKMPAHLADEIDTFENQMALRVQNKLDEKVFAELRLRRGAYGQRYDNGYRHDGERSQEIPFPRKELTKGP
;
A
#
# COMPACT_ATOMS: atom_id res chain seq x y z
N MET A 1 -7.32 -31.25 -5.70
CA MET A 1 -8.11 -30.35 -6.57
C MET A 1 -8.73 -29.30 -5.66
N THR A 2 -7.98 -28.24 -5.40
CA THR A 2 -8.43 -27.12 -4.56
C THR A 2 -9.21 -26.16 -5.44
N THR A 3 -10.48 -25.98 -5.11
CA THR A 3 -11.42 -25.10 -5.79
C THR A 3 -10.94 -23.65 -5.65
N ASP A 4 -10.44 -23.06 -6.74
CA ASP A 4 -10.24 -21.62 -6.83
C ASP A 4 -11.62 -20.95 -6.82
N GLN A 5 -11.93 -20.25 -5.74
CA GLN A 5 -13.05 -19.33 -5.69
C GLN A 5 -12.66 -18.11 -6.56
N GLN A 6 -12.89 -18.19 -7.87
CA GLN A 6 -12.83 -17.01 -8.76
C GLN A 6 -14.03 -16.09 -8.48
N GLY A 7 -13.97 -15.39 -7.35
CA GLY A 7 -14.71 -14.14 -7.16
C GLY A 7 -14.00 -13.03 -7.93
N LEU A 8 -14.75 -11.99 -8.31
CA LEU A 8 -14.20 -10.78 -8.93
C LEU A 8 -13.06 -10.23 -8.07
N THR A 9 -11.84 -10.15 -8.62
CA THR A 9 -10.73 -9.60 -7.84
C THR A 9 -10.84 -8.08 -7.79
N TRP A 10 -10.22 -7.47 -6.78
CA TRP A 10 -10.16 -6.00 -6.71
C TRP A 10 -9.45 -5.40 -7.94
N LYS A 11 -8.53 -6.16 -8.57
CA LYS A 11 -7.89 -5.75 -9.83
C LYS A 11 -8.90 -5.69 -10.96
N ASP A 12 -9.71 -6.73 -11.12
CA ASP A 12 -10.75 -6.76 -12.15
C ASP A 12 -11.77 -5.62 -11.97
N ALA A 13 -12.09 -5.29 -10.71
CA ALA A 13 -13.01 -4.20 -10.40
C ALA A 13 -12.43 -2.79 -10.67
N LEU A 14 -11.10 -2.65 -10.71
CA LEU A 14 -10.38 -1.37 -10.82
C LEU A 14 -9.61 -1.18 -12.12
N ALA A 15 -9.45 -2.23 -12.94
CA ALA A 15 -8.64 -2.22 -14.15
C ALA A 15 -8.96 -1.03 -15.08
N ASP A 16 -10.24 -0.79 -15.35
CA ASP A 16 -10.69 0.30 -16.25
C ASP A 16 -10.84 1.67 -15.57
N LYS A 17 -10.67 1.73 -14.25
CA LYS A 17 -10.86 2.95 -13.43
C LYS A 17 -9.55 3.56 -12.98
N MET A 18 -8.44 2.83 -13.11
CA MET A 18 -7.15 3.23 -12.59
C MET A 18 -6.29 3.88 -13.68
N PRO A 19 -5.66 5.03 -13.41
CA PRO A 19 -4.62 5.59 -14.27
C PRO A 19 -3.51 4.56 -14.56
N ALA A 20 -3.09 4.44 -15.83
CA ALA A 20 -2.12 3.43 -16.27
C ALA A 20 -0.83 3.40 -15.43
N HIS A 21 -0.29 4.58 -15.10
CA HIS A 21 0.93 4.67 -14.28
C HIS A 21 0.79 4.06 -12.88
N LEU A 22 -0.43 4.07 -12.30
CA LEU A 22 -0.70 3.44 -11.01
C LEU A 22 -0.82 1.93 -11.13
N ALA A 23 -1.41 1.45 -12.23
CA ALA A 23 -1.49 0.03 -12.53
C ALA A 23 -0.08 -0.58 -12.62
N ASP A 24 0.80 0.06 -13.40
CA ASP A 24 2.18 -0.38 -13.60
C ASP A 24 2.98 -0.41 -12.28
N GLU A 25 2.79 0.60 -11.42
CA GLU A 25 3.45 0.69 -10.12
C GLU A 25 3.00 -0.44 -9.17
N ILE A 26 1.69 -0.74 -9.15
CA ILE A 26 1.12 -1.82 -8.35
C ILE A 26 1.59 -3.18 -8.84
N ASP A 27 1.56 -3.44 -10.14
CA ASP A 27 2.01 -4.70 -10.74
C ASP A 27 3.51 -4.93 -10.48
N THR A 28 4.31 -3.87 -10.56
CA THR A 28 5.74 -3.92 -10.19
C THR A 28 5.92 -4.31 -8.72
N PHE A 29 5.14 -3.71 -7.81
CA PHE A 29 5.22 -4.01 -6.38
C PHE A 29 4.78 -5.44 -6.05
N GLU A 30 3.74 -5.96 -6.69
CA GLU A 30 3.31 -7.35 -6.50
C GLU A 30 4.39 -8.35 -6.92
N ASN A 31 5.07 -8.11 -8.04
CA ASN A 31 6.21 -8.92 -8.46
C ASN A 31 7.33 -8.91 -7.41
N GLN A 32 7.65 -7.74 -6.85
CA GLN A 32 8.64 -7.61 -5.77
C GLN A 32 8.20 -8.36 -4.51
N MET A 33 6.92 -8.31 -4.13
CA MET A 33 6.39 -9.09 -3.00
C MET A 33 6.50 -10.59 -3.25
N ALA A 34 6.15 -11.06 -4.46
CA ALA A 34 6.26 -12.48 -4.81
C ALA A 34 7.72 -12.97 -4.74
N LEU A 35 8.68 -12.16 -5.19
CA LEU A 35 10.10 -12.45 -5.07
C LEU A 35 10.59 -12.45 -3.62
N ARG A 36 10.12 -11.49 -2.81
CA ARG A 36 10.42 -11.43 -1.38
C ARG A 36 9.94 -12.68 -0.65
N VAL A 37 8.70 -13.12 -0.88
CA VAL A 37 8.14 -14.35 -0.26
C VAL A 37 8.95 -15.59 -0.62
N GLN A 38 9.55 -15.60 -1.82
CA GLN A 38 10.45 -16.68 -2.26
C GLN A 38 11.90 -16.53 -1.74
N ASN A 39 12.19 -15.55 -0.88
CA ASN A 39 13.54 -15.18 -0.44
C ASN A 39 14.50 -14.85 -1.60
N LYS A 40 13.95 -14.43 -2.76
CA LYS A 40 14.72 -14.04 -3.95
C LYS A 40 15.03 -12.54 -4.01
N LEU A 41 14.56 -11.79 -3.02
CA LEU A 41 14.78 -10.35 -2.91
C LEU A 41 15.19 -10.04 -1.47
N ASP A 42 16.34 -9.40 -1.31
CA ASP A 42 16.85 -8.98 0.00
C ASP A 42 15.91 -7.96 0.65
N GLU A 43 15.71 -8.10 1.95
CA GLU A 43 14.82 -7.25 2.74
C GLU A 43 15.16 -5.76 2.62
N LYS A 44 16.44 -5.40 2.59
CA LYS A 44 16.90 -4.01 2.44
C LYS A 44 16.53 -3.46 1.07
N VAL A 45 16.77 -4.25 0.02
CA VAL A 45 16.43 -3.88 -1.36
C VAL A 45 14.92 -3.74 -1.51
N PHE A 46 14.14 -4.67 -0.95
CA PHE A 46 12.69 -4.54 -0.92
C PHE A 46 12.23 -3.29 -0.17
N ALA A 47 12.83 -2.95 0.97
CA ALA A 47 12.47 -1.76 1.75
C ALA A 47 12.74 -0.44 1.00
N GLU A 48 13.72 -0.43 0.08
CA GLU A 48 14.00 0.69 -0.82
C GLU A 48 12.96 0.78 -1.94
N LEU A 49 12.63 -0.35 -2.56
CA LEU A 49 11.73 -0.49 -3.71
C LEU A 49 10.23 -0.47 -3.35
N ARG A 50 9.89 -0.68 -2.08
CA ARG A 50 8.49 -0.79 -1.62
C ARG A 50 7.62 0.35 -2.12
N LEU A 51 6.35 0.04 -2.38
CA LEU A 51 5.33 1.02 -2.73
C LEU A 51 5.27 2.13 -1.67
N ARG A 52 5.46 3.38 -2.08
CA ARG A 52 5.43 4.56 -1.18
C ARG A 52 4.12 5.34 -1.27
N ARG A 53 3.03 4.64 -1.55
CA ARG A 53 1.68 5.20 -1.58
C ARG A 53 0.82 4.66 -0.45
N GLY A 54 -0.18 5.44 -0.06
CA GLY A 54 -1.17 5.05 0.93
C GLY A 54 -0.59 4.87 2.35
N ALA A 55 -1.31 4.08 3.16
CA ALA A 55 -1.01 3.89 4.57
C ALA A 55 0.35 3.21 4.85
N TYR A 56 0.88 2.45 3.89
CA TYR A 56 2.09 1.64 4.05
C TYR A 56 3.40 2.42 3.83
N GLY A 57 3.32 3.62 3.23
CA GLY A 57 4.48 4.51 2.99
C GLY A 57 4.68 5.62 4.02
N GLN A 58 3.71 5.85 4.91
CA GLN A 58 3.72 6.95 5.86
C GLN A 58 4.38 6.55 7.19
N ARG A 59 5.28 7.39 7.71
CA ARG A 59 5.83 7.22 9.06
C ARG A 59 4.77 7.66 10.08
N TYR A 60 4.64 6.87 11.13
CA TYR A 60 3.66 7.00 12.20
C TYR A 60 3.55 8.43 12.77
N ASP A 61 2.30 8.87 12.95
CA ASP A 61 1.81 9.91 13.87
C ASP A 61 2.37 11.33 13.77
N ASN A 62 2.63 11.88 12.57
CA ASN A 62 2.69 13.34 12.42
C ASN A 62 1.31 13.99 12.28
N GLY A 63 0.24 13.19 12.25
CA GLY A 63 -1.14 13.64 12.06
C GLY A 63 -1.51 14.02 10.63
N TYR A 64 -0.66 13.70 9.65
CA TYR A 64 -0.91 13.95 8.25
C TYR A 64 -0.78 12.65 7.43
N ARG A 65 -1.59 12.54 6.37
CA ARG A 65 -1.54 11.45 5.39
C ARG A 65 -1.51 12.05 4.00
N HIS A 66 -0.55 11.63 3.18
CA HIS A 66 -0.56 11.97 1.76
C HIS A 66 -1.60 11.12 1.02
N ASP A 67 -2.56 11.77 0.35
CA ASP A 67 -3.63 11.10 -0.42
C ASP A 67 -3.19 10.65 -1.82
N GLY A 68 -1.98 11.06 -2.23
CA GLY A 68 -1.45 10.82 -3.58
C GLY A 68 -1.20 12.11 -4.35
N GLU A 69 -1.83 13.20 -3.95
CA GLU A 69 -1.67 14.54 -4.53
C GLU A 69 -1.09 15.54 -3.52
N ARG A 70 -1.53 15.46 -2.26
CA ARG A 70 -1.12 16.36 -1.19
C ARG A 70 -1.22 15.71 0.20
N SER A 71 -0.51 16.30 1.16
CA SER A 71 -0.68 15.97 2.58
C SER A 71 -2.03 16.48 3.07
N GLN A 72 -2.81 15.61 3.70
CA GLN A 72 -4.10 15.91 4.34
C GLN A 72 -4.00 15.63 5.84
N GLU A 73 -4.64 16.47 6.66
CA GLU A 73 -4.72 16.24 8.10
C GLU A 73 -5.61 15.00 8.37
N ILE A 74 -5.15 14.13 9.27
CA ILE A 74 -5.94 12.99 9.73
C ILE A 74 -6.86 13.49 10.84
N PRO A 75 -8.20 13.40 10.68
CA PRO A 75 -9.12 13.78 11.73
C PRO A 75 -9.02 12.76 12.87
N PHE A 76 -8.29 13.09 13.93
CA PHE A 76 -8.33 12.31 15.16
C PHE A 76 -9.60 12.69 15.93
N PRO A 77 -10.55 11.76 16.14
CA PRO A 77 -11.78 12.05 16.86
C PRO A 77 -11.52 12.42 18.33
N ARG A 78 -10.32 12.15 18.85
CA ARG A 78 -9.90 12.45 20.22
C ARG A 78 -8.47 12.99 20.24
N LYS A 79 -8.26 14.21 19.74
CA LYS A 79 -6.95 14.87 19.68
C LYS A 79 -6.26 15.04 21.04
N GLU A 80 -7.05 15.13 22.10
CA GLU A 80 -6.58 15.33 23.48
C GLU A 80 -6.05 14.04 24.14
N LEU A 81 -6.41 12.87 23.58
CA LEU A 81 -5.98 11.58 24.09
C LEU A 81 -4.60 11.25 23.51
N THR A 82 -3.57 11.49 24.31
CA THR A 82 -2.22 11.01 24.04
C THR A 82 -2.06 9.57 24.54
N LYS A 83 -1.08 8.86 23.99
CA LYS A 83 -0.74 7.51 24.47
C LYS A 83 0.01 7.62 25.80
N GLY A 84 -0.71 7.48 26.91
CA GLY A 84 -0.16 7.46 28.27
C GLY A 84 -0.92 8.39 29.23
N PRO A 85 -0.73 8.26 30.55
CA PRO A 85 -1.18 9.24 31.52
C PRO A 85 -0.41 10.57 31.42
#